data_AF-D6RLP5-F1
#
_entry.id   AF-D6RLP5-F1
#
_cell.length_a   1.000
_cell.length_b   1.000
_cell.length_c   1.000
_cell.angle_alpha   90.00
_cell.angle_beta   90.00
_cell.angle_gamma   90.00
#
_symmetry.space_group_name_H-M   'P 1'
#
loop_
_entity.id
_entity.type
_entity.pdbx_description
1 polymer ?
#
loop_
_entity_poly.entity_id
_entity_poly.type
_entity_poly.pdbx_seq_one_letter_code
_entity_poly.pdbx_strand_id
1 'polypeptide(L)'
;MPKLKFKGDDERDGKRERKHRKREKRRHDQGDDHGHRSKRRHTEADMDTGRARKWASSDDEEMPGPMPSGSGPSRGQDGYRSTTDDDTLRAEVEERMFREKMFDALGEDERLDGIEAQFNDFSDYIHIPHRGKVDPTSLDDDEYAEWVRLGMYRKTHAAEHAERLRRKAAAEERRAAEKARRRETRRLERLEAEEREARRQERRAKRVENARVEYQSRWKRLLEEKNNQDVLRFHDIPWPIAAAYDKNKDGSNAVLAADAFTKEAISAFLLPSEGEDKRERKERLRESFLRFHPDKFEGRFMRRIRSEDEAVSRCSRIQKT
;
A
#
# COMPACT_ATOMS: atom_id res chain seq x y z
N MET A 1 37.52 -38.93 -22.17
CA MET A 1 38.05 -37.83 -21.36
C MET A 1 36.90 -36.92 -20.93
N PRO A 2 36.30 -37.13 -19.74
CA PRO A 2 35.20 -36.30 -19.24
C PRO A 2 35.72 -34.92 -18.81
N LYS A 3 35.08 -33.84 -19.30
CA LYS A 3 35.43 -32.45 -18.96
C LYS A 3 34.94 -32.14 -17.54
N LEU A 4 35.86 -31.86 -16.62
CA LEU A 4 35.55 -31.30 -15.30
C LEU A 4 34.80 -29.98 -15.48
N LYS A 5 33.52 -29.95 -15.09
CA LYS A 5 32.75 -28.70 -14.97
C LYS A 5 33.11 -28.07 -13.63
N PHE A 6 33.65 -26.85 -13.67
CA PHE A 6 33.92 -26.05 -12.49
C PHE A 6 32.59 -25.66 -11.82
N LYS A 7 32.46 -25.98 -10.54
CA LYS A 7 31.25 -25.82 -9.70
C LYS A 7 30.88 -24.35 -9.39
N GLY A 8 31.46 -23.39 -10.11
CA GLY A 8 31.36 -21.95 -9.83
C GLY A 8 30.38 -21.16 -10.70
N ASP A 9 29.92 -21.74 -11.82
CA ASP A 9 29.07 -21.01 -12.78
C ASP A 9 27.59 -21.03 -12.38
N ASP A 10 27.10 -22.13 -11.78
CA ASP A 10 25.69 -22.27 -11.37
C ASP A 10 25.28 -21.26 -10.28
N GLU A 11 26.20 -20.89 -9.38
CA GLU A 11 25.89 -19.93 -8.30
C GLU A 11 25.83 -18.48 -8.81
N ARG A 12 26.52 -18.19 -9.92
CA ARG A 12 26.54 -16.86 -10.55
C ARG A 12 25.24 -16.60 -11.30
N ASP A 13 24.69 -17.61 -11.95
CA ASP A 13 23.43 -17.51 -12.69
C ASP A 13 22.22 -17.41 -11.74
N GLY A 14 22.21 -18.14 -10.63
CA GLY A 14 21.18 -18.00 -9.60
C GLY A 14 21.13 -16.59 -8.97
N LYS A 15 22.30 -15.95 -8.77
CA LYS A 15 22.36 -14.56 -8.27
C LYS A 15 21.83 -13.55 -9.29
N ARG A 16 22.06 -13.78 -10.59
CA ARG A 16 21.54 -12.91 -11.67
C ARG A 16 20.03 -13.02 -11.79
N GLU A 17 19.49 -14.22 -11.71
CA GLU A 17 18.04 -14.46 -11.80
C GLU A 17 17.30 -13.87 -10.58
N ARG A 18 17.84 -14.05 -9.37
CA ARG A 18 17.28 -13.43 -8.15
C ARG A 18 17.32 -11.90 -8.19
N LYS A 19 18.39 -11.31 -8.77
CA LYS A 19 18.51 -9.87 -8.98
C LYS A 19 17.50 -9.35 -10.02
N HIS A 20 17.27 -10.12 -11.08
CA HIS A 20 16.26 -9.78 -12.10
C HIS A 20 14.85 -9.78 -11.51
N ARG A 21 14.48 -10.83 -10.78
CA ARG A 21 13.18 -10.94 -10.10
C ARG A 21 12.95 -9.85 -9.06
N LYS A 22 13.99 -9.43 -8.31
CA LYS A 22 13.91 -8.31 -7.35
C LYS A 22 13.75 -6.96 -8.06
N ARG A 23 14.32 -6.79 -9.26
CA ARG A 23 14.18 -5.57 -10.07
C ARG A 23 12.79 -5.48 -10.72
N GLU A 24 12.24 -6.60 -11.18
CA GLU A 24 10.90 -6.69 -11.74
C GLU A 24 9.82 -6.37 -10.70
N LYS A 25 9.94 -6.92 -9.48
CA LYS A 25 9.03 -6.60 -8.37
C LYS A 25 9.02 -5.10 -8.03
N ARG A 26 10.18 -4.45 -8.05
CA ARG A 26 10.28 -2.99 -7.80
C ARG A 26 9.61 -2.14 -8.87
N ARG A 27 9.55 -2.63 -10.12
CA ARG A 27 8.84 -1.92 -11.20
C ARG A 27 7.33 -2.04 -11.02
N HIS A 28 6.84 -3.13 -10.43
CA HIS A 28 5.42 -3.29 -10.16
C HIS A 28 4.95 -2.37 -9.03
N ASP A 29 5.73 -2.24 -7.95
CA ASP A 29 5.35 -1.42 -6.77
C ASP A 29 5.45 0.10 -7.03
N GLN A 30 6.24 0.55 -8.00
CA GLN A 30 6.37 2.00 -8.32
C GLN A 30 5.27 2.54 -9.25
N GLY A 31 4.35 1.69 -9.73
CA GLY A 31 3.33 2.08 -10.72
C GLY A 31 2.06 2.72 -10.15
N ASP A 32 1.77 2.56 -8.86
CA ASP A 32 0.42 2.82 -8.31
C ASP A 32 0.29 4.05 -7.40
N ASP A 33 1.36 4.82 -7.14
CA ASP A 33 1.33 5.91 -6.14
C ASP A 33 1.25 7.33 -6.76
N HIS A 34 0.54 7.46 -7.88
CA HIS A 34 0.19 8.76 -8.45
C HIS A 34 -1.32 8.91 -8.60
N GLY A 35 -1.98 9.26 -7.49
CA GLY A 35 -3.14 10.13 -7.60
C GLY A 35 -4.27 9.94 -6.61
N HIS A 36 -4.08 10.33 -5.34
CA HIS A 36 -5.23 10.75 -4.51
C HIS A 36 -4.87 11.92 -3.58
N ARG A 37 -4.67 13.10 -4.18
CA ARG A 37 -4.63 14.38 -3.46
C ARG A 37 -6.06 14.80 -3.06
N SER A 38 -6.58 14.21 -1.98
CA SER A 38 -7.86 14.56 -1.38
C SER A 38 -7.72 15.80 -0.50
N LYS A 39 -8.26 16.93 -0.98
CA LYS A 39 -8.44 18.17 -0.23
C LYS A 39 -9.36 17.94 0.98
N ARG A 40 -8.79 17.87 2.19
CA ARG A 40 -9.57 18.01 3.43
C ARG A 40 -9.87 19.50 3.65
N ARG A 41 -11.15 19.85 3.50
CA ARG A 41 -11.71 21.13 3.96
C ARG A 41 -11.71 21.13 5.50
N HIS A 42 -11.05 22.12 6.08
CA HIS A 42 -11.29 22.57 7.45
C HIS A 42 -12.73 23.08 7.55
N THR A 43 -13.50 22.54 8.48
CA THR A 43 -14.74 23.15 8.98
C THR A 43 -14.44 23.61 10.40
N GLU A 44 -14.43 24.93 10.57
CA GLU A 44 -14.49 25.63 11.85
C GLU A 44 -15.90 25.49 12.45
N ALA A 45 -15.93 25.22 13.76
CA ALA A 45 -17.00 25.49 14.74
C ALA A 45 -16.84 24.45 15.87
N ASP A 46 -17.00 24.71 17.16
CA ASP A 46 -17.07 25.91 17.99
C ASP A 46 -17.18 25.35 19.44
N MET A 47 -16.79 26.14 20.44
CA MET A 47 -17.11 26.03 21.88
C MET A 47 -16.62 24.79 22.67
N ASP A 48 -15.70 24.99 23.62
CA ASP A 48 -15.98 25.18 25.06
C ASP A 48 -16.21 23.83 25.77
N THR A 49 -15.25 23.34 26.56
CA THR A 49 -15.34 23.49 28.01
C THR A 49 -13.98 23.23 28.65
N GLY A 50 -13.58 24.14 29.52
CA GLY A 50 -12.28 24.14 30.17
C GLY A 50 -12.01 22.94 31.07
N ARG A 51 -10.73 22.59 31.15
CA ARG A 51 -10.14 22.21 32.43
C ARG A 51 -8.64 22.48 32.43
N ALA A 52 -8.28 23.49 33.21
CA ALA A 52 -6.93 23.82 33.58
C ALA A 52 -6.16 22.59 34.07
N ARG A 53 -4.98 22.34 33.50
CA ARG A 53 -3.86 21.79 34.25
C ARG A 53 -2.65 22.68 34.06
N LYS A 54 -2.35 23.35 35.18
CA LYS A 54 -1.22 24.20 35.44
C LYS A 54 0.07 23.46 35.12
N TRP A 55 0.89 24.16 34.36
CA TRP A 55 2.32 24.02 34.29
C TRP A 55 2.91 24.34 35.67
N ALA A 56 3.85 23.51 36.13
CA ALA A 56 4.86 23.85 37.12
C ALA A 56 6.10 23.03 36.72
N SER A 57 7.15 23.72 36.26
CA SER A 57 8.42 23.98 37.00
C SER A 57 9.33 22.75 36.94
N SER A 58 10.62 22.80 36.60
CA SER A 58 11.78 23.67 36.85
C SER A 58 12.82 23.25 35.78
N ASP A 59 13.81 23.99 35.29
CA ASP A 59 14.97 24.65 35.94
C ASP A 59 15.86 25.10 34.74
N ASP A 60 15.92 26.38 34.37
CA ASP A 60 17.00 27.34 34.63
C ASP A 60 18.45 26.83 34.49
N GLU A 61 19.12 27.18 33.37
CA GLU A 61 20.56 27.48 33.27
C GLU A 61 20.75 28.45 32.08
N GLU A 62 20.62 29.73 32.43
CA GLU A 62 21.29 30.94 31.96
C GLU A 62 22.45 30.82 30.94
N MET A 63 22.29 31.40 29.74
CA MET A 63 23.43 31.88 28.95
C MET A 63 23.06 33.14 28.14
N PRO A 64 23.64 34.31 28.44
CA PRO A 64 23.33 35.56 27.75
C PRO A 64 24.26 35.78 26.53
N GLY A 65 23.67 35.90 25.34
CA GLY A 65 24.36 36.31 24.12
C GLY A 65 23.82 37.67 23.60
N PRO A 66 24.67 38.55 23.07
CA PRO A 66 24.34 39.96 22.84
C PRO A 66 23.46 40.18 21.60
N MET A 67 22.49 41.07 21.74
CA MET A 67 21.67 41.58 20.63
C MET A 67 22.40 42.69 19.88
N PRO A 68 22.26 42.76 18.54
CA PRO A 68 22.26 44.04 17.85
C PRO A 68 20.84 44.41 17.39
N SER A 69 20.45 45.59 17.84
CA SER A 69 19.32 46.40 17.38
C SER A 69 19.51 46.89 15.95
N GLY A 70 18.45 46.84 15.13
CA GLY A 70 18.43 47.49 13.82
C GLY A 70 17.03 47.51 13.21
N SER A 71 16.33 48.63 13.41
CA SER A 71 15.01 48.95 12.89
C SER A 71 14.98 49.11 11.35
N GLY A 72 13.86 48.75 10.72
CA GLY A 72 13.47 49.28 9.39
C GLY A 72 12.47 48.41 8.62
N PRO A 73 11.22 48.88 8.38
CA PRO A 73 10.23 48.16 7.61
C PRO A 73 10.34 48.49 6.11
N SER A 74 10.39 47.48 5.24
CA SER A 74 10.16 47.68 3.81
C SER A 74 9.08 46.73 3.30
N ARG A 75 8.01 47.34 2.80
CA ARG A 75 6.92 46.72 2.06
C ARG A 75 7.41 46.26 0.69
N GLY A 76 6.94 45.07 0.29
CA GLY A 76 6.70 44.71 -1.11
C GLY A 76 7.75 43.79 -1.72
N GLN A 77 7.40 42.52 -1.89
CA GLN A 77 7.33 41.84 -3.20
C GLN A 77 7.02 40.35 -3.04
N ASP A 78 5.83 39.98 -3.51
CA ASP A 78 5.57 38.86 -4.40
C ASP A 78 6.43 37.57 -4.31
N GLY A 79 5.76 36.48 -3.93
CA GLY A 79 5.63 35.37 -4.87
C GLY A 79 6.57 34.17 -4.77
N TYR A 80 7.49 34.08 -3.81
CA TYR A 80 8.27 32.84 -3.62
C TYR A 80 7.53 31.85 -2.72
N ARG A 81 6.76 30.96 -3.37
CA ARG A 81 6.28 29.72 -2.74
C ARG A 81 7.49 28.92 -2.27
N SER A 82 7.46 28.55 -1.00
CA SER A 82 8.38 27.62 -0.35
C SER A 82 8.53 26.33 -1.17
N THR A 83 9.59 26.23 -1.96
CA THR A 83 10.06 24.98 -2.57
C THR A 83 11.13 24.31 -1.70
N THR A 84 11.70 25.04 -0.75
CA THR A 84 12.72 24.54 0.18
C THR A 84 12.16 23.57 1.21
N ASP A 85 10.88 23.68 1.60
CA ASP A 85 10.26 22.75 2.55
C ASP A 85 9.94 21.39 1.91
N ASP A 86 9.59 21.36 0.63
CA ASP A 86 9.34 20.11 -0.09
C ASP A 86 10.65 19.34 -0.35
N ASP A 87 11.74 20.05 -0.66
CA ASP A 87 13.06 19.43 -0.85
C ASP A 87 13.67 18.91 0.46
N THR A 88 13.48 19.61 1.59
CA THR A 88 13.91 19.10 2.91
C THR A 88 13.06 17.92 3.36
N LEU A 89 11.73 17.97 3.19
CA LEU A 89 10.86 16.82 3.51
C LEU A 89 11.19 15.60 2.63
N ARG A 90 11.52 15.82 1.36
CA ARG A 90 11.96 14.75 0.47
C ARG A 90 13.32 14.19 0.88
N ALA A 91 14.26 15.05 1.27
CA ALA A 91 15.57 14.63 1.77
C ALA A 91 15.44 13.84 3.08
N GLU A 92 14.56 14.23 4.01
CA GLU A 92 14.30 13.48 5.24
C GLU A 92 13.66 12.11 4.97
N VAL A 93 12.71 12.03 4.03
CA VAL A 93 12.10 10.76 3.64
C VAL A 93 13.11 9.85 2.93
N GLU A 94 13.94 10.40 2.05
CA GLU A 94 15.02 9.67 1.39
C GLU A 94 16.10 9.22 2.39
N GLU A 95 16.44 10.06 3.37
CA GLU A 95 17.36 9.71 4.45
C GLU A 95 16.77 8.61 5.35
N ARG A 96 15.47 8.67 5.68
CA ARG A 96 14.81 7.62 6.47
C ARG A 96 14.76 6.30 5.72
N MET A 97 14.47 6.34 4.41
CA MET A 97 14.49 5.18 3.53
C MET A 97 15.89 4.62 3.34
N PHE A 98 16.90 5.48 3.24
CA PHE A 98 18.31 5.10 3.17
C PHE A 98 18.76 4.43 4.46
N ARG A 99 18.38 5.00 5.61
CA ARG A 99 18.70 4.46 6.93
C ARG A 99 18.00 3.14 7.19
N GLU A 100 16.73 3.01 6.83
CA GLU A 100 15.98 1.75 6.90
C GLU A 100 16.59 0.69 5.97
N LYS A 101 16.99 1.07 4.75
CA LYS A 101 17.69 0.18 3.80
C LYS A 101 19.08 -0.25 4.31
N MET A 102 19.80 0.62 5.02
CA MET A 102 21.06 0.27 5.67
C MET A 102 20.84 -0.71 6.84
N PHE A 103 19.76 -0.54 7.62
CA PHE A 103 19.38 -1.49 8.66
C PHE A 103 18.92 -2.83 8.09
N ASP A 104 18.20 -2.85 6.97
CA ASP A 104 17.75 -4.07 6.30
C ASP A 104 18.94 -4.83 5.65
N ALA A 105 19.90 -4.10 5.07
CA ALA A 105 21.13 -4.68 4.54
C ALA A 105 22.04 -5.27 5.62
N LEU A 106 22.08 -4.66 6.82
CA LEU A 106 22.78 -5.22 7.99
C LEU A 106 22.01 -6.39 8.63
N GLY A 107 20.68 -6.41 8.51
CA GLY A 107 19.82 -7.50 8.98
C GLY A 107 19.86 -8.75 8.09
N GLU A 108 20.02 -8.60 6.77
CA GLU A 108 20.20 -9.73 5.84
C GLU A 108 21.58 -10.41 5.96
N ASP A 109 22.53 -9.83 6.72
CA ASP A 109 23.83 -10.46 7.05
C ASP A 109 23.77 -11.32 8.33
N GLU A 110 22.57 -11.78 8.72
CA GLU A 110 22.31 -13.01 9.49
C GLU A 110 22.78 -14.29 8.75
N ARG A 111 23.63 -14.16 7.72
CA ARG A 111 24.45 -15.22 7.14
C ARG A 111 25.59 -15.64 8.08
N LEU A 112 25.73 -15.03 9.25
CA LEU A 112 26.62 -15.48 10.30
C LEU A 112 26.23 -16.87 10.84
N ASP A 113 24.94 -17.24 10.89
CA ASP A 113 24.54 -18.61 11.28
C ASP A 113 25.02 -19.65 10.24
N GLY A 114 25.10 -19.26 8.96
CA GLY A 114 25.63 -20.10 7.89
C GLY A 114 27.16 -20.19 7.91
N ILE A 115 27.85 -19.12 8.31
CA ILE A 115 29.31 -19.12 8.50
C ILE A 115 29.69 -19.89 9.77
N GLU A 116 28.90 -19.78 10.84
CA GLU A 116 29.05 -20.53 12.09
C GLU A 116 28.74 -22.02 11.88
N ALA A 117 27.70 -22.36 11.11
CA ALA A 117 27.45 -23.74 10.67
C ALA A 117 28.60 -24.28 9.79
N GLN A 118 29.15 -23.47 8.88
CA GLN A 118 30.30 -23.85 8.07
C GLN A 118 31.58 -24.01 8.92
N PHE A 119 31.76 -23.20 9.97
CA PHE A 119 32.86 -23.34 10.91
C PHE A 119 32.69 -24.56 11.82
N ASN A 120 31.46 -24.90 12.22
CA ASN A 120 31.14 -26.10 12.97
C ASN A 120 31.31 -27.37 12.12
N ASP A 121 30.91 -27.36 10.84
CA ASP A 121 31.18 -28.46 9.89
C ASP A 121 32.69 -28.63 9.65
N PHE A 122 33.45 -27.53 9.60
CA PHE A 122 34.92 -27.59 9.48
C PHE A 122 35.58 -28.07 10.79
N SER A 123 34.99 -27.74 11.94
CA SER A 123 35.41 -28.24 13.26
C SER A 123 35.12 -29.73 13.46
N ASP A 124 34.13 -30.31 12.78
CA ASP A 124 33.83 -31.75 12.83
C ASP A 124 34.74 -32.55 11.88
N TYR A 125 35.21 -31.94 10.79
CA TYR A 125 36.14 -32.58 9.84
C TYR A 125 37.61 -32.52 10.27
N ILE A 126 37.98 -31.56 11.13
CA ILE A 126 39.20 -31.65 11.92
C ILE A 126 38.85 -32.55 13.11
N HIS A 127 39.15 -33.84 12.99
CA HIS A 127 39.24 -34.73 14.15
C HIS A 127 40.19 -34.10 15.16
N ILE A 128 39.67 -33.27 16.08
CA ILE A 128 40.37 -32.86 17.28
C ILE A 128 40.26 -34.09 18.19
N PRO A 129 41.33 -34.90 18.33
CA PRO A 129 41.23 -36.19 18.98
C PRO A 129 40.97 -35.95 20.46
N HIS A 130 39.72 -36.11 20.84
CA HIS A 130 39.26 -36.12 22.22
C HIS A 130 39.56 -34.86 23.04
N ARG A 131 38.71 -34.67 24.04
CA ARG A 131 38.90 -33.82 25.20
C ARG A 131 40.04 -34.35 26.11
N GLY A 132 41.15 -34.77 25.50
CA GLY A 132 42.37 -35.16 26.18
C GLY A 132 43.04 -33.89 26.67
N LYS A 133 43.45 -33.90 27.94
CA LYS A 133 44.41 -32.93 28.46
C LYS A 133 45.55 -32.89 27.46
N VAL A 134 45.75 -31.76 26.78
CA VAL A 134 46.96 -31.56 25.98
C VAL A 134 48.10 -31.76 26.96
N ASP A 135 48.86 -32.84 26.80
CA ASP A 135 49.94 -33.16 27.72
C ASP A 135 50.93 -32.00 27.66
N PRO A 136 51.11 -31.24 28.76
CA PRO A 136 51.92 -30.02 28.76
C PRO A 136 53.37 -30.20 28.28
N THR A 137 53.83 -31.46 28.24
CA THR A 137 55.18 -31.87 27.91
C THR A 137 55.43 -32.07 26.41
N SER A 138 54.38 -32.07 25.58
CA SER A 138 54.52 -32.19 24.11
C SER A 138 54.29 -30.88 23.37
N LEU A 139 54.00 -29.79 24.08
CA LEU A 139 53.87 -28.45 23.52
C LEU A 139 55.23 -27.76 23.46
N ASP A 140 55.48 -27.03 22.38
CA ASP A 140 56.62 -26.13 22.31
C ASP A 140 56.48 -25.01 23.35
N ASP A 141 57.60 -24.46 23.84
CA ASP A 141 57.61 -23.49 24.94
C ASP A 141 56.73 -22.25 24.67
N ASP A 142 56.66 -21.81 23.41
CA ASP A 142 55.81 -20.69 22.97
C ASP A 142 54.32 -21.05 23.02
N GLU A 143 53.95 -22.25 22.58
CA GLU A 143 52.57 -22.75 22.61
C GLU A 143 52.12 -23.03 24.05
N TYR A 144 53.01 -23.54 24.89
CA TYR A 144 52.77 -23.71 26.32
C TYR A 144 52.52 -22.37 27.01
N ALA A 145 53.32 -21.35 26.69
CA ALA A 145 53.13 -20.00 27.25
C ALA A 145 51.78 -19.40 26.85
N GLU A 146 51.34 -19.57 25.61
CA GLU A 146 50.00 -19.15 25.16
C GLU A 146 48.89 -19.96 25.84
N TRP A 147 49.05 -21.28 25.97
CA TRP A 147 48.09 -22.14 26.66
C TRP A 147 47.91 -21.73 28.13
N VAL A 148 49.01 -21.41 28.84
CA VAL A 148 48.96 -20.89 30.21
C VAL A 148 48.29 -19.52 30.27
N ARG A 149 48.61 -18.59 29.36
CA ARG A 149 47.95 -17.27 29.30
C ARG A 149 46.46 -17.41 29.04
N LEU A 150 46.06 -18.27 28.11
CA LEU A 150 44.66 -18.51 27.76
C LEU A 150 43.91 -19.21 28.89
N GLY A 151 44.54 -20.18 29.56
CA GLY A 151 44.00 -20.86 30.74
C GLY A 151 43.82 -19.91 31.93
N MET A 152 44.78 -19.03 32.17
CA MET A 152 44.70 -17.99 33.20
C MET A 152 43.64 -16.93 32.85
N TYR A 153 43.54 -16.51 31.59
CA TYR A 153 42.51 -15.59 31.12
C TYR A 153 41.11 -16.18 31.30
N ARG A 154 40.89 -17.45 30.91
CA ARG A 154 39.62 -18.16 31.12
C ARG A 154 39.23 -18.23 32.59
N LYS A 155 40.18 -18.46 33.49
CA LYS A 155 39.92 -18.52 34.95
C LYS A 155 39.63 -17.14 35.54
N THR A 156 40.36 -16.10 35.13
CA THR A 156 40.21 -14.73 35.66
C THR A 156 39.00 -14.00 35.09
N HIS A 157 38.64 -14.26 33.83
CA HIS A 157 37.53 -13.61 33.12
C HIS A 157 36.29 -14.52 33.00
N ALA A 158 36.24 -15.62 33.75
CA ALA A 158 35.08 -16.53 33.78
C ALA A 158 33.79 -15.79 34.18
N ALA A 159 33.89 -14.89 35.17
CA ALA A 159 32.78 -14.08 35.64
C ALA A 159 32.28 -13.10 34.57
N GLU A 160 33.20 -12.41 33.89
CA GLU A 160 32.88 -11.48 32.79
C GLU A 160 32.23 -12.20 31.61
N HIS A 161 32.70 -13.41 31.28
CA HIS A 161 32.10 -14.21 30.21
C HIS A 161 30.68 -14.67 30.56
N ALA A 162 30.45 -15.08 31.81
CA ALA A 162 29.12 -15.44 32.30
C ALA A 162 28.17 -14.23 32.28
N GLU A 163 28.65 -13.05 32.68
CA GLU A 163 27.88 -11.80 32.62
C GLU A 163 27.54 -11.42 31.16
N ARG A 164 28.51 -11.52 30.25
CA ARG A 164 28.30 -11.24 28.83
C ARG A 164 27.26 -12.19 28.22
N LEU A 165 27.27 -13.46 28.59
CA LEU A 165 26.25 -14.42 28.16
C LEU A 165 24.87 -14.07 28.71
N ARG A 166 24.76 -13.71 30.00
CA ARG A 166 23.50 -13.25 30.59
C ARG A 166 22.96 -12.00 29.89
N ARG A 167 23.84 -11.05 29.57
CA ARG A 167 23.48 -9.82 28.86
C ARG A 167 23.02 -10.09 27.42
N LYS A 168 23.68 -11.02 26.73
CA LYS A 168 23.26 -11.46 25.38
C LYS A 168 21.91 -12.17 25.43
N ALA A 169 21.72 -13.12 26.34
CA ALA A 169 20.46 -13.84 26.50
C ALA A 169 19.29 -12.89 26.83
N ALA A 170 19.48 -11.94 27.75
CA ALA A 170 18.45 -10.95 28.08
C ALA A 170 18.14 -10.00 26.90
N ALA A 171 19.15 -9.63 26.11
CA ALA A 171 18.95 -8.80 24.91
C ALA A 171 18.20 -9.57 23.80
N GLU A 172 18.50 -10.86 23.63
CA GLU A 172 17.81 -11.74 22.70
C GLU A 172 16.35 -11.96 23.11
N GLU A 173 16.09 -12.21 24.39
CA GLU A 173 14.73 -12.33 24.93
C GLU A 173 13.92 -11.05 24.68
N ARG A 174 14.50 -9.88 24.94
CA ARG A 174 13.85 -8.58 24.67
C ARG A 174 13.53 -8.41 23.18
N ARG A 175 14.47 -8.75 22.29
CA ARG A 175 14.27 -8.69 20.84
C ARG A 175 13.20 -9.69 20.38
N ALA A 176 13.19 -10.89 20.93
CA ALA A 176 12.20 -11.92 20.62
C ALA A 176 10.80 -11.49 21.06
N ALA A 177 10.66 -10.93 22.27
CA ALA A 177 9.40 -10.40 22.79
C ALA A 177 8.89 -9.21 21.95
N GLU A 178 9.76 -8.28 21.56
CA GLU A 178 9.40 -7.17 20.69
C GLU A 178 8.98 -7.63 19.30
N LYS A 179 9.70 -8.59 18.72
CA LYS A 179 9.37 -9.20 17.42
C LYS A 179 8.05 -9.96 17.50
N ALA A 180 7.74 -10.62 18.61
CA ALA A 180 6.46 -11.28 18.84
C ALA A 180 5.32 -10.23 18.90
N ARG A 181 5.49 -9.17 19.69
CA ARG A 181 4.50 -8.06 19.77
C ARG A 181 4.27 -7.42 18.40
N ARG A 182 5.34 -7.14 17.64
CA ARG A 182 5.24 -6.56 16.29
C ARG A 182 4.56 -7.49 15.29
N ARG A 183 4.75 -8.81 15.42
CA ARG A 183 4.06 -9.79 14.57
C ARG A 183 2.57 -9.85 14.89
N GLU A 184 2.21 -9.77 16.17
CA GLU A 184 0.81 -9.74 16.60
C GLU A 184 0.10 -8.47 16.09
N THR A 185 0.70 -7.29 16.28
CA THR A 185 0.13 -6.03 15.79
C THR A 185 -0.02 -6.04 14.27
N ARG A 186 0.98 -6.55 13.53
CA ARG A 186 0.92 -6.64 12.07
C ARG A 186 -0.16 -7.62 11.59
N ARG A 187 -0.42 -8.70 12.33
CA ARG A 187 -1.52 -9.62 12.01
C ARG A 187 -2.88 -8.95 12.23
N LEU A 188 -3.03 -8.22 13.34
CA LEU A 188 -4.26 -7.51 13.64
C LEU A 188 -4.54 -6.39 12.62
N GLU A 189 -3.53 -5.60 12.27
CA GLU A 189 -3.62 -4.54 11.25
C GLU A 189 -4.02 -5.11 9.88
N ARG A 190 -3.47 -6.27 9.50
CA ARG A 190 -3.84 -6.94 8.25
C ARG A 190 -5.31 -7.35 8.23
N LEU A 191 -5.81 -7.92 9.34
CA LEU A 191 -7.23 -8.29 9.45
C LEU A 191 -8.13 -7.05 9.38
N GLU A 192 -7.76 -5.96 10.04
CA GLU A 192 -8.50 -4.70 9.98
C GLU A 192 -8.49 -4.08 8.56
N ALA A 193 -7.38 -4.19 7.85
CA ALA A 193 -7.28 -3.76 6.45
C ALA A 193 -8.19 -4.58 5.53
N GLU A 194 -8.18 -5.91 5.68
CA GLU A 194 -9.03 -6.83 4.92
C GLU A 194 -10.53 -6.58 5.22
N GLU A 195 -10.90 -6.35 6.49
CA GLU A 195 -12.28 -5.99 6.86
C GLU A 195 -12.70 -4.65 6.24
N ARG A 196 -11.81 -3.66 6.25
CA ARG A 196 -12.08 -2.34 5.65
C ARG A 196 -12.28 -2.45 4.15
N GLU A 197 -11.52 -3.30 3.47
CA GLU A 197 -11.69 -3.59 2.05
C GLU A 197 -13.00 -4.32 1.77
N ALA A 198 -13.32 -5.36 2.54
CA ALA A 198 -14.59 -6.08 2.43
C ALA A 198 -15.78 -5.14 2.59
N ARG A 199 -15.76 -4.25 3.59
CA ARG A 199 -16.80 -3.24 3.81
C ARG A 199 -16.90 -2.24 2.65
N ARG A 200 -15.79 -1.87 2.01
CA ARG A 200 -15.81 -1.01 0.82
C ARG A 200 -16.42 -1.73 -0.38
N GLN A 201 -16.09 -3.01 -0.57
CA GLN A 201 -16.64 -3.83 -1.64
C GLN A 201 -18.14 -4.05 -1.45
N GLU A 202 -18.58 -4.39 -0.23
CA GLU A 202 -20.00 -4.55 0.10
C GLU A 202 -20.79 -3.27 -0.18
N ARG A 203 -20.27 -2.10 0.23
CA ARG A 203 -20.89 -0.80 -0.08
C ARG A 203 -20.98 -0.54 -1.57
N ARG A 204 -19.95 -0.91 -2.36
CA ARG A 204 -19.97 -0.78 -3.82
C ARG A 204 -21.01 -1.73 -4.43
N ALA A 205 -21.05 -2.99 -4.00
CA ALA A 205 -22.02 -3.98 -4.45
C ALA A 205 -23.46 -3.52 -4.18
N LYS A 206 -23.73 -3.02 -2.96
CA LYS A 206 -25.05 -2.49 -2.57
C LYS A 206 -25.44 -1.28 -3.41
N ARG A 207 -24.50 -0.40 -3.77
CA ARG A 207 -24.77 0.74 -4.67
C ARG A 207 -25.17 0.27 -6.06
N VAL A 208 -24.43 -0.71 -6.62
CA VAL A 208 -24.76 -1.28 -7.93
C VAL A 208 -26.12 -1.95 -7.91
N GLU A 209 -26.45 -2.68 -6.85
CA GLU A 209 -27.75 -3.35 -6.74
C GLU A 209 -28.90 -2.35 -6.62
N ASN A 210 -28.77 -1.32 -5.78
CA ASN A 210 -29.74 -0.24 -5.71
C ASN A 210 -29.91 0.46 -7.07
N ALA A 211 -28.81 0.70 -7.79
CA ALA A 211 -28.85 1.27 -9.13
C ALA A 211 -29.61 0.38 -10.13
N ARG A 212 -29.55 -0.95 -10.00
CA ARG A 212 -30.33 -1.89 -10.81
C ARG A 212 -31.82 -1.83 -10.51
N VAL A 213 -32.19 -1.77 -9.22
CA VAL A 213 -33.59 -1.61 -8.81
C VAL A 213 -34.15 -0.28 -9.34
N GLU A 214 -33.38 0.80 -9.24
CA GLU A 214 -33.75 2.09 -9.82
C GLU A 214 -33.84 2.03 -11.35
N TYR A 215 -32.91 1.35 -12.04
CA TYR A 215 -32.96 1.14 -13.48
C TYR A 215 -34.24 0.43 -13.93
N GLN A 216 -34.61 -0.67 -13.26
CA GLN A 216 -35.81 -1.42 -13.62
C GLN A 216 -37.10 -0.64 -13.32
N SER A 217 -37.16 0.06 -12.19
CA SER A 217 -38.32 0.88 -11.83
C SER A 217 -38.51 2.07 -12.79
N ARG A 218 -37.43 2.77 -13.16
CA ARG A 218 -37.49 3.86 -14.17
C ARG A 218 -37.91 3.33 -15.54
N TRP A 219 -37.41 2.17 -15.95
CA TRP A 219 -37.85 1.54 -17.20
C TRP A 219 -39.34 1.18 -17.18
N LYS A 220 -39.84 0.59 -16.09
CA LYS A 220 -41.27 0.27 -15.94
C LYS A 220 -42.12 1.53 -16.05
N ARG A 221 -41.78 2.58 -15.31
CA ARG A 221 -42.46 3.88 -15.36
C ARG A 221 -42.49 4.46 -16.78
N LEU A 222 -41.35 4.45 -17.46
CA LEU A 222 -41.23 4.98 -18.82
C LEU A 222 -42.06 4.18 -19.85
N LEU A 223 -42.22 2.87 -19.64
CA LEU A 223 -43.05 2.01 -20.49
C LEU A 223 -44.54 2.12 -20.17
N GLU A 224 -44.90 2.39 -18.92
CA GLU A 224 -46.28 2.60 -18.45
C GLU A 224 -46.82 3.98 -18.85
N GLU A 225 -45.96 5.00 -18.90
CA GLU A 225 -46.27 6.36 -19.37
C GLU A 225 -46.59 6.36 -20.88
N LYS A 226 -47.84 6.00 -21.19
CA LYS A 226 -48.45 6.03 -22.53
C LYS A 226 -48.63 7.44 -23.09
N ASN A 227 -48.59 8.48 -22.25
CA ASN A 227 -48.76 9.86 -22.68
C ASN A 227 -47.43 10.40 -23.25
N ASN A 228 -47.37 10.56 -24.56
CA ASN A 228 -46.25 11.14 -25.32
C ASN A 228 -46.03 12.66 -25.05
N GLN A 229 -46.58 13.22 -23.98
CA GLN A 229 -46.61 14.68 -23.76
C GLN A 229 -45.48 15.18 -22.86
N ASP A 230 -44.87 14.32 -22.05
CA ASP A 230 -43.76 14.73 -21.21
C ASP A 230 -42.45 14.77 -21.99
N VAL A 231 -41.84 15.96 -21.97
CA VAL A 231 -40.55 16.24 -22.58
C VAL A 231 -39.46 15.57 -21.76
N LEU A 232 -38.88 14.49 -22.29
CA LEU A 232 -37.83 13.72 -21.62
C LEU A 232 -36.47 14.39 -21.80
N ARG A 233 -35.68 14.47 -20.73
CA ARG A 233 -34.27 14.87 -20.81
C ARG A 233 -33.37 13.66 -20.95
N PHE A 234 -32.11 13.88 -21.35
CA PHE A 234 -31.12 12.81 -21.46
C PHE A 234 -30.92 12.01 -20.14
N HIS A 235 -31.05 12.66 -18.99
CA HIS A 235 -30.90 12.03 -17.66
C HIS A 235 -32.13 11.24 -17.20
N ASP A 236 -33.29 11.43 -17.83
CA ASP A 236 -34.51 10.69 -17.51
C ASP A 236 -34.50 9.28 -18.13
N ILE A 237 -33.66 9.09 -19.16
CA ILE A 237 -33.46 7.80 -19.81
C ILE A 237 -32.66 6.90 -18.85
N PRO A 238 -33.19 5.72 -18.49
CA PRO A 238 -32.51 4.78 -17.59
C PRO A 238 -31.34 4.09 -18.30
N TRP A 239 -30.16 4.70 -18.23
CA TRP A 239 -28.92 4.17 -18.78
C TRP A 239 -28.39 3.00 -17.94
N PRO A 240 -27.89 1.90 -18.55
CA PRO A 240 -27.40 0.72 -17.83
C PRO A 240 -25.98 0.94 -17.27
N ILE A 241 -25.79 1.94 -16.42
CA ILE A 241 -24.51 2.32 -15.81
C ILE A 241 -24.75 2.71 -14.36
N ALA A 242 -23.97 2.17 -13.42
CA ALA A 242 -24.15 2.46 -11.99
C ALA A 242 -24.02 3.96 -11.65
N ALA A 243 -23.07 4.66 -12.30
CA ALA A 243 -22.83 6.09 -12.11
C ALA A 243 -24.05 6.98 -12.47
N ALA A 244 -24.99 6.49 -13.31
CA ALA A 244 -26.22 7.21 -13.64
C ALA A 244 -27.16 7.40 -12.45
N TYR A 245 -27.02 6.54 -11.44
CA TYR A 245 -27.89 6.47 -10.27
C TYR A 245 -27.18 6.90 -8.99
N ASP A 246 -25.92 7.31 -9.09
CA ASP A 246 -25.24 7.93 -7.97
C ASP A 246 -25.92 9.26 -7.66
N LYS A 247 -26.29 9.44 -6.39
CA LYS A 247 -26.92 10.67 -5.90
C LYS A 247 -25.83 11.63 -5.46
N ASN A 248 -25.90 12.85 -5.95
CA ASN A 248 -25.11 13.96 -5.43
C ASN A 248 -25.53 14.29 -3.99
N LYS A 249 -24.73 15.11 -3.31
CA LYS A 249 -25.04 15.58 -1.95
C LYS A 249 -26.41 16.28 -1.88
N ASP A 250 -26.83 16.89 -2.98
CA ASP A 250 -28.10 17.61 -3.12
C ASP A 250 -29.28 16.69 -3.45
N GLY A 251 -29.06 15.37 -3.51
CA GLY A 251 -30.09 14.36 -3.79
C GLY A 251 -30.45 14.21 -5.27
N SER A 252 -29.93 15.07 -6.15
CA SER A 252 -30.08 14.93 -7.60
C SER A 252 -29.22 13.79 -8.15
N ASN A 253 -29.63 13.21 -9.29
CA ASN A 253 -28.77 12.27 -10.01
C ASN A 253 -27.47 12.96 -10.46
N ALA A 254 -26.36 12.22 -10.46
CA ALA A 254 -25.10 12.70 -10.99
C ALA A 254 -25.22 13.03 -12.49
N VAL A 255 -24.54 14.10 -12.92
CA VAL A 255 -24.44 14.44 -14.34
C VAL A 255 -23.59 13.38 -15.03
N LEU A 256 -24.21 12.60 -15.90
CA LEU A 256 -23.54 11.59 -16.72
C LEU A 256 -22.64 12.26 -17.76
N ALA A 257 -21.33 12.11 -17.61
CA ALA A 257 -20.39 12.41 -18.68
C ALA A 257 -20.43 11.32 -19.76
N ALA A 258 -20.21 11.70 -21.03
CA ALA A 258 -20.14 10.75 -22.14
C ALA A 258 -19.05 9.67 -21.93
N ASP A 259 -17.96 10.03 -21.25
CA ASP A 259 -16.84 9.13 -20.95
C ASP A 259 -17.21 8.00 -19.96
N ALA A 260 -18.33 8.14 -19.24
CA ALA A 260 -18.82 7.10 -18.35
C ALA A 260 -19.40 5.89 -19.10
N PHE A 261 -19.74 6.05 -20.39
CA PHE A 261 -20.29 5.00 -21.25
C PHE A 261 -19.20 4.07 -21.80
N THR A 262 -18.47 3.40 -20.92
CA THR A 262 -17.52 2.36 -21.33
C THR A 262 -18.23 1.03 -21.53
N LYS A 263 -17.74 0.23 -22.49
CA LYS A 263 -18.23 -1.14 -22.74
C LYS A 263 -18.17 -1.98 -21.46
N GLU A 264 -17.11 -1.78 -20.67
CA GLU A 264 -16.88 -2.47 -19.40
C GLU A 264 -17.94 -2.09 -18.37
N ALA A 265 -18.21 -0.79 -18.17
CA ALA A 265 -19.21 -0.33 -17.20
C ALA A 265 -20.62 -0.84 -17.53
N ILE A 266 -21.01 -0.79 -18.81
CA ILE A 266 -22.30 -1.30 -19.27
C ILE A 266 -22.38 -2.83 -19.09
N SER A 267 -21.31 -3.54 -19.45
CA SER A 267 -21.26 -5.00 -19.31
C SER A 267 -21.30 -5.46 -17.85
N ALA A 268 -20.60 -4.75 -16.95
CA ALA A 268 -20.59 -5.04 -15.52
C ALA A 268 -21.95 -4.76 -14.86
N PHE A 269 -22.65 -3.72 -15.34
CA PHE A 269 -23.98 -3.40 -14.85
C PHE A 269 -25.02 -4.46 -15.25
N LEU A 270 -25.07 -4.82 -16.53
CA LEU A 270 -26.04 -5.77 -17.09
C LEU A 270 -25.74 -7.23 -16.74
N LEU A 271 -24.46 -7.57 -16.53
CA LEU A 271 -23.99 -8.94 -16.34
C LEU A 271 -23.23 -9.03 -15.00
N PRO A 272 -23.95 -9.09 -13.86
CA PRO A 272 -23.31 -9.42 -12.58
C PRO A 272 -22.48 -10.71 -12.70
N SER A 273 -21.28 -10.67 -12.13
CA SER A 273 -20.26 -11.71 -12.25
C SER A 273 -20.68 -13.07 -11.68
N GLU A 274 -20.07 -14.13 -12.24
CA GLU A 274 -20.07 -15.56 -11.90
C GLU A 274 -21.08 -16.05 -10.85
N GLY A 275 -22.26 -16.44 -11.31
CA GLY A 275 -23.26 -17.13 -10.48
C GLY A 275 -24.63 -17.24 -11.14
N GLU A 276 -24.96 -16.31 -12.04
CA GLU A 276 -26.22 -16.36 -12.80
C GLU A 276 -26.19 -17.38 -13.93
N ASP A 277 -27.33 -18.02 -14.16
CA ASP A 277 -27.51 -18.96 -15.25
C ASP A 277 -27.24 -18.30 -16.59
N LYS A 278 -26.47 -18.99 -17.45
CA LYS A 278 -26.16 -18.52 -18.82
C LYS A 278 -27.42 -18.16 -19.62
N ARG A 279 -28.56 -18.77 -19.29
CA ARG A 279 -29.87 -18.48 -19.89
C ARG A 279 -30.38 -17.10 -19.49
N GLU A 280 -30.44 -16.80 -18.20
CA GLU A 280 -30.88 -15.50 -17.67
C GLU A 280 -30.00 -14.36 -18.19
N ARG A 281 -28.68 -14.60 -18.24
CA ARG A 281 -27.72 -13.67 -18.82
C ARG A 281 -28.03 -13.33 -20.28
N LYS A 282 -28.32 -14.35 -21.10
CA LYS A 282 -28.69 -14.15 -22.52
C LYS A 282 -30.04 -13.46 -22.66
N GLU A 283 -30.99 -13.76 -21.78
CA GLU A 283 -32.31 -13.15 -21.79
C GLU A 283 -32.26 -11.66 -21.45
N ARG A 284 -31.52 -11.27 -20.40
CA ARG A 284 -31.28 -9.86 -20.06
C ARG A 284 -30.58 -9.10 -21.18
N LEU A 285 -29.61 -9.72 -21.86
CA LEU A 285 -28.96 -9.13 -23.02
C LEU A 285 -29.92 -8.92 -24.19
N ARG A 286 -30.76 -9.91 -24.49
CA ARG A 286 -31.78 -9.79 -25.55
C ARG A 286 -32.79 -8.70 -25.22
N GLU A 287 -33.23 -8.63 -23.97
CA GLU A 287 -34.17 -7.63 -23.50
C GLU A 287 -33.58 -6.22 -23.60
N SER A 288 -32.37 -6.01 -23.06
CA SER A 288 -31.67 -4.72 -23.17
C SER A 288 -31.39 -4.35 -24.62
N PHE A 289 -30.99 -5.29 -25.47
CA PHE A 289 -30.81 -5.04 -26.91
C PHE A 289 -32.12 -4.64 -27.60
N LEU A 290 -33.25 -5.28 -27.27
CA LEU A 290 -34.56 -4.89 -27.79
C LEU A 290 -34.98 -3.50 -27.33
N ARG A 291 -34.68 -3.14 -26.06
CA ARG A 291 -34.99 -1.82 -25.47
C ARG A 291 -34.20 -0.70 -26.15
N PHE A 292 -32.92 -0.94 -26.44
CA PHE A 292 -32.01 0.03 -27.05
C PHE A 292 -31.84 -0.14 -28.56
N HIS A 293 -32.69 -0.93 -29.23
CA HIS A 293 -32.64 -1.09 -30.68
C HIS A 293 -32.93 0.27 -31.35
N PRO A 294 -32.10 0.74 -32.30
CA PRO A 294 -32.18 2.10 -32.83
C PRO A 294 -33.58 2.44 -33.37
N ASP A 295 -34.20 1.51 -34.11
CA ASP A 295 -35.54 1.69 -34.68
C ASP A 295 -36.65 1.88 -33.61
N LYS A 296 -36.69 1.01 -32.59
CA LYS A 296 -37.71 1.09 -31.53
C LYS A 296 -37.47 2.25 -30.57
N PHE A 297 -36.20 2.55 -30.31
CA PHE A 297 -35.79 3.62 -29.41
C PHE A 297 -36.07 4.99 -30.03
N GLU A 298 -35.75 5.17 -31.31
CA GLU A 298 -35.95 6.42 -32.04
C GLU A 298 -37.44 6.74 -32.24
N GLY A 299 -38.23 5.73 -32.63
CA GLY A 299 -39.68 5.91 -32.80
C GLY A 299 -40.43 6.24 -31.51
N ARG A 300 -39.98 5.75 -30.35
CA ARG A 300 -40.68 5.90 -29.06
C ARG A 300 -40.17 7.03 -28.19
N PHE A 301 -38.85 7.21 -28.12
CA PHE A 301 -38.23 8.11 -27.15
C PHE A 301 -37.59 9.34 -27.79
N MET A 302 -36.96 9.22 -28.97
CA MET A 302 -36.31 10.38 -29.61
C MET A 302 -37.30 11.48 -29.99
N ARG A 303 -38.56 11.15 -30.30
CA ARG A 303 -39.62 12.16 -30.52
C ARG A 303 -39.99 12.98 -29.28
N ARG A 304 -39.63 12.48 -28.08
CA ARG A 304 -39.94 13.12 -26.79
C ARG A 304 -38.74 13.90 -26.21
N ILE A 305 -37.53 13.68 -26.74
CA ILE A 305 -36.30 14.32 -26.26
C ILE A 305 -36.20 15.72 -26.87
N ARG A 306 -35.84 16.73 -26.07
CA ARG A 306 -35.61 18.10 -26.59
C ARG A 306 -34.52 18.10 -27.65
N SER A 307 -34.69 18.91 -28.69
CA SER A 307 -33.74 18.99 -29.81
C SER A 307 -32.33 19.47 -29.43
N GLU A 308 -32.17 20.11 -28.27
CA GLU A 308 -30.85 20.47 -27.70
C GLU A 308 -30.07 19.23 -27.20
N ASP A 309 -30.76 18.22 -26.68
CA ASP A 309 -30.17 16.96 -26.19
C ASP A 309 -30.05 15.89 -27.31
N GLU A 310 -30.79 16.06 -28.42
CA GLU A 310 -30.74 15.16 -29.59
C GLU A 310 -29.35 15.10 -30.23
N ALA A 311 -28.59 16.20 -30.22
CA ALA A 311 -27.24 16.25 -30.79
C ALA A 311 -26.25 15.39 -29.98
N VAL A 312 -26.35 15.41 -28.65
CA VAL A 312 -25.48 14.64 -27.74
C VAL A 312 -25.78 13.14 -27.86
N SER A 313 -27.05 12.76 -27.95
CA SER A 313 -27.45 11.36 -28.13
C SER A 313 -27.02 10.80 -29.49
N ARG A 314 -27.10 11.59 -30.58
CA ARG A 314 -26.57 11.18 -31.90
C ARG A 314 -25.05 11.14 -31.95
N CYS A 315 -24.34 12.01 -31.23
CA CYS A 315 -22.87 12.03 -31.28
C CYS A 315 -22.24 10.74 -30.68
N SER A 316 -22.93 10.09 -29.74
CA SER A 316 -22.54 8.75 -29.26
C SER A 316 -22.56 7.66 -30.35
N ARG A 317 -23.22 7.92 -31.49
CA ARG A 317 -23.32 7.00 -32.65
C ARG A 317 -22.11 7.09 -33.60
N ILE A 318 -21.28 8.14 -33.53
CA ILE A 318 -20.26 8.43 -34.56
C ILE A 318 -18.84 7.96 -34.20
N GLN A 319 -18.60 7.43 -32.99
CA GLN A 319 -17.26 6.90 -32.61
C GLN A 319 -17.01 5.43 -33.01
N LYS A 320 -17.74 4.91 -34.00
CA LYS A 320 -17.43 3.63 -34.66
C LYS A 320 -17.31 3.82 -36.16
N THR A 321 -16.19 4.41 -36.55
CA THR A 321 -15.54 4.15 -37.84
C THR A 321 -14.07 3.93 -37.59
#